data_AF-A0A0C3RZB4-F1
#
_entry.id   AF-A0A0C3RZB4-F1
#
_cell.length_a   1.000
_cell.length_b   1.000
_cell.length_c   1.000
_cell.angle_alpha   90.00
_cell.angle_beta   90.00
_cell.angle_gamma   90.00
#
_symmetry.space_group_name_H-M   'P 1'
#
loop_
_entity.id
_entity.type
_entity.pdbx_description
1 polymer ?
#
loop_
_entity_poly.entity_id
_entity_poly.type
_entity_poly.pdbx_seq_one_letter_code
_entity_poly.pdbx_strand_id
1 'polypeptide(L)'
;MAATAIVLPPQTPPGYHRIVSPTLRIPSDPQTSIPVGLLACQRDPLLRELLTTVVSSRLAEAPPQPKRAKKDKAGAPPTPASPLVEVLLHDTVLFPEGGGQPSDIGLLISVDGTAWEVSEVKRMGGHAVHYVKIGVRSIEDALKCFVTGEQVRVHLGEAGLNRRLDHMCMHTSQHLLSAVLENDHKLDTLSWSLTAYPTPSYVEISRAMTADEIASVQEKCNRYVFEGRRVYVEVEELSAEGKAYRTSSKGIPEDYTGGVKRTVIIDGVDRNPCCGTHAPSLHNLQLFLLPHTDSLARGSSTSTARLYFLCGPRLVTYLTSTHTALTAVSSTMSCGAPQAPERVAQVVDERRRAVKRVEDVELELAGYIARELLAAPGDDAVVLHRHRADDSANSLGFLTAISTAFMAEAASRPYTVVLSSSPSMQTSASTTVVMVFGSDDKRVKEVGDALKARLGVKGGGKGSRWSGKFTGVWKDAKEGSVVSEVLAL
;
A
#
# COMPACT_ATOMS: atom_id res chain seq x y z
N MET A 1 -13.02 17.34 -5.52
CA MET A 1 -11.62 17.42 -5.04
C MET A 1 -11.52 18.64 -4.16
N ALA A 2 -11.01 18.51 -2.93
CA ALA A 2 -10.72 19.69 -2.10
C ALA A 2 -9.71 20.56 -2.87
N ALA A 3 -9.93 21.87 -2.89
CA ALA A 3 -9.00 22.82 -3.51
C ALA A 3 -7.65 22.67 -2.81
N THR A 4 -6.72 21.94 -3.42
CA THR A 4 -5.36 21.85 -2.91
C THR A 4 -4.78 23.25 -3.06
N ALA A 5 -4.59 23.94 -1.94
CA ALA A 5 -3.92 25.22 -1.94
C ALA A 5 -2.48 24.98 -2.39
N ILE A 6 -2.20 25.19 -3.66
CA ILE A 6 -0.84 25.09 -4.18
C ILE A 6 -0.23 26.48 -4.09
N VAL A 7 0.81 26.63 -3.27
CA VAL A 7 1.57 27.88 -3.11
C VAL A 7 2.48 28.05 -4.32
N LEU A 8 1.93 28.17 -5.53
CA LEU A 8 2.72 28.41 -6.74
C LEU A 8 2.70 29.89 -7.10
N PRO A 9 3.83 30.46 -7.56
CA PRO A 9 3.79 31.73 -8.26
C PRO A 9 2.92 31.59 -9.52
N PRO A 10 2.26 32.66 -9.97
CA PRO A 10 1.39 32.61 -11.15
C PRO A 10 2.16 32.25 -12.44
N GLN A 11 3.48 32.44 -12.44
CA GLN A 11 4.39 32.18 -13.55
C GLN A 11 5.73 31.67 -13.02
N THR A 12 6.48 30.96 -13.86
CA THR A 12 7.84 30.53 -13.54
C THR A 12 8.76 31.74 -13.33
N PRO A 13 9.55 31.81 -12.26
CA PRO A 13 10.47 32.92 -12.04
C PRO A 13 11.47 33.08 -13.20
N PRO A 14 11.80 34.32 -13.66
CA PRO A 14 12.66 34.54 -14.82
C PRO A 14 14.05 33.88 -14.74
N GLY A 15 14.59 33.72 -13.52
CA GLY A 15 15.89 33.09 -13.29
C GLY A 15 15.85 31.58 -13.07
N TYR A 16 14.72 30.91 -13.35
CA TYR A 16 14.57 29.47 -13.20
C TYR A 16 15.41 28.71 -14.23
N HIS A 17 15.34 29.03 -15.51
CA HIS A 17 16.10 28.33 -16.55
C HIS A 17 17.29 29.17 -17.03
N ARG A 18 18.50 28.60 -16.97
CA ARG A 18 19.75 29.29 -17.32
C ARG A 18 20.57 28.44 -18.26
N ILE A 19 20.83 28.95 -19.46
CA ILE A 19 21.84 28.38 -20.34
C ILE A 19 23.18 28.96 -19.92
N VAL A 20 24.05 28.13 -19.35
CA VAL A 20 25.39 28.54 -18.87
C VAL A 20 26.47 28.25 -19.90
N SER A 21 26.15 27.50 -20.96
CA SER A 21 27.03 27.33 -22.12
C SER A 21 26.97 28.54 -23.06
N PRO A 22 28.11 29.11 -23.49
CA PRO A 22 28.13 30.25 -24.41
C PRO A 22 27.67 29.91 -25.83
N THR A 23 27.76 28.63 -26.21
CA THR A 23 27.50 28.12 -27.58
C THR A 23 26.15 27.43 -27.71
N LEU A 24 25.59 26.91 -26.62
CA LEU A 24 24.28 26.25 -26.65
C LEU A 24 23.17 27.25 -27.00
N ARG A 25 22.34 26.88 -27.97
CA ARG A 25 21.14 27.63 -28.38
C ARG A 25 19.95 26.69 -28.44
N ILE A 26 18.78 27.21 -28.12
CA ILE A 26 17.52 26.48 -28.30
C ILE A 26 17.23 26.49 -29.81
N PRO A 27 17.01 25.33 -30.45
CA PRO A 27 16.63 25.27 -31.85
C PRO A 27 15.40 26.13 -32.14
N SER A 28 15.46 26.96 -33.18
CA SER A 28 14.36 27.84 -33.60
C SER A 28 13.68 27.40 -34.89
N ASP A 29 14.23 26.40 -35.58
CA ASP A 29 13.63 25.84 -36.80
C ASP A 29 12.41 24.99 -36.42
N PRO A 30 11.18 25.37 -36.84
CA PRO A 30 9.96 24.65 -36.50
C PRO A 30 9.89 23.23 -37.10
N GLN A 31 10.77 22.90 -38.06
CA GLN A 31 10.87 21.55 -38.63
C GLN A 31 11.76 20.61 -37.79
N THR A 32 12.48 21.14 -36.81
CA THR A 32 13.41 20.38 -35.98
C THR A 32 12.89 20.27 -34.55
N SER A 33 12.71 19.07 -34.01
CA SER A 33 12.27 18.89 -32.63
C SER A 33 13.34 19.33 -31.62
N ILE A 34 12.95 20.14 -30.64
CA ILE A 34 13.79 20.56 -29.52
C ILE A 34 14.14 19.34 -28.67
N PRO A 35 15.42 19.14 -28.33
CA PRO A 35 15.82 17.97 -27.57
C PRO A 35 15.30 18.00 -26.14
N VAL A 36 15.01 16.82 -25.59
CA VAL A 36 14.77 16.62 -24.15
C VAL A 36 15.94 17.21 -23.38
N GLY A 37 15.64 17.95 -22.31
CA GLY A 37 16.58 18.79 -21.55
C GLY A 37 16.38 20.29 -21.86
N LEU A 38 15.87 20.61 -23.04
CA LEU A 38 15.56 21.97 -23.47
C LEU A 38 14.07 22.22 -23.75
N LEU A 39 13.16 21.26 -23.56
CA LEU A 39 11.73 21.41 -23.88
C LEU A 39 11.06 22.54 -23.09
N ALA A 40 9.97 23.11 -23.62
CA ALA A 40 9.20 24.16 -22.95
C ALA A 40 8.79 23.76 -21.52
N CYS A 41 8.33 22.53 -21.31
CA CYS A 41 8.03 22.02 -19.96
C CYS A 41 9.23 21.97 -18.99
N GLN A 42 10.46 21.95 -19.50
CA GLN A 42 11.68 21.92 -18.68
C GLN A 42 12.29 23.32 -18.48
N ARG A 43 11.98 24.27 -19.39
CA ARG A 43 12.35 25.69 -19.32
C ARG A 43 11.37 26.49 -18.47
N ASP A 44 10.08 26.22 -18.64
CA ASP A 44 8.96 26.80 -17.89
C ASP A 44 8.04 25.67 -17.40
N PRO A 45 8.28 25.11 -16.21
CA PRO A 45 7.54 23.97 -15.71
C PRO A 45 6.08 24.30 -15.34
N LEU A 46 5.74 25.60 -15.22
CA LEU A 46 4.39 26.08 -14.95
C LEU A 46 3.60 26.44 -16.21
N LEU A 47 4.25 26.43 -17.39
CA LEU A 47 3.59 26.65 -18.67
C LEU A 47 2.57 25.54 -18.94
N ARG A 48 1.32 25.95 -19.16
CA ARG A 48 0.17 25.04 -19.28
C ARG A 48 -0.20 24.70 -20.71
N GLU A 49 0.05 25.64 -21.62
CA GLU A 49 -0.26 25.51 -23.03
C GLU A 49 0.84 26.13 -23.89
N LEU A 50 0.97 25.61 -25.10
CA LEU A 50 1.93 26.08 -26.10
C LEU A 50 1.38 25.85 -27.49
N LEU A 51 1.49 26.86 -28.35
CA LEU A 51 1.31 26.70 -29.79
C LEU A 51 2.66 26.24 -30.39
N THR A 52 2.65 25.14 -31.13
CA THR A 52 3.87 24.49 -31.64
C THR A 52 3.61 23.87 -33.01
N THR A 53 4.67 23.42 -33.68
CA THR A 53 4.59 22.82 -35.01
C THR A 53 4.68 21.29 -34.95
N VAL A 54 3.88 20.60 -35.76
CA VAL A 54 4.01 19.16 -35.98
C VAL A 54 5.23 18.89 -36.86
N VAL A 55 6.21 18.14 -36.35
CA VAL A 55 7.39 17.72 -37.11
C VAL A 55 7.07 16.45 -37.89
N SER A 56 6.43 15.47 -37.26
CA SER A 56 5.93 14.27 -37.93
C SER A 56 4.79 13.63 -37.16
N SER A 57 3.96 12.87 -37.88
CA SER A 57 2.95 12.00 -37.29
C SER A 57 2.92 10.66 -38.02
N ARG A 58 2.65 9.58 -37.29
CA ARG A 58 2.51 8.23 -37.86
C ARG A 58 1.68 7.33 -36.94
N LEU A 59 1.16 6.24 -37.49
CA LEU A 59 0.57 5.19 -36.68
C LEU A 59 1.63 4.59 -35.74
N ALA A 60 1.30 4.46 -34.46
CA ALA A 60 2.19 3.83 -33.48
C ALA A 60 2.36 2.35 -33.84
N GLU A 61 3.60 1.88 -33.90
CA GLU A 61 3.87 0.46 -34.05
C GLU A 61 3.49 -0.26 -32.75
N ALA A 62 2.82 -1.41 -32.87
CA ALA A 62 2.54 -2.23 -31.71
C ALA A 62 3.87 -2.63 -31.06
N PRO A 63 4.04 -2.49 -29.73
CA PRO A 63 5.28 -2.85 -29.08
C PRO A 63 5.61 -4.33 -29.37
N PRO A 64 6.87 -4.66 -29.71
CA PRO A 64 7.25 -6.04 -29.98
C PRO A 64 6.94 -6.89 -28.76
N GLN A 65 6.15 -7.96 -28.93
CA GLN A 65 5.87 -8.87 -27.83
C GLN A 65 7.19 -9.46 -27.31
N PRO A 66 7.48 -9.41 -26.00
CA PRO A 66 8.64 -10.08 -25.47
C PRO A 66 8.51 -11.58 -25.76
N LYS A 67 9.53 -12.16 -26.41
CA LYS A 67 9.63 -13.62 -26.61
C LYS A 67 9.45 -14.29 -25.24
N ARG A 68 8.32 -14.99 -25.06
CA ARG A 68 7.97 -15.71 -23.82
C ARG A 68 9.13 -16.59 -23.36
N ALA A 69 9.84 -16.15 -22.32
CA ALA A 69 10.57 -17.06 -21.45
C ALA A 69 9.54 -17.77 -20.57
N LYS A 70 9.49 -19.10 -20.63
CA LYS A 70 8.65 -19.96 -19.80
C LYS A 70 8.96 -19.74 -18.31
N LYS A 71 8.09 -19.04 -17.58
CA LYS A 71 7.81 -19.30 -16.16
C LYS A 71 6.56 -18.57 -15.70
N ASP A 72 5.63 -19.35 -15.15
CA ASP A 72 4.35 -18.91 -14.59
C ASP A 72 4.52 -17.91 -13.46
N LYS A 73 3.87 -16.74 -13.58
CA LYS A 73 3.20 -16.05 -12.47
C LYS A 73 2.21 -15.01 -13.03
N ALA A 74 1.00 -15.07 -12.49
CA ALA A 74 -0.20 -14.38 -12.91
C ALA A 74 -0.11 -12.85 -12.78
N GLY A 75 -0.78 -12.13 -13.70
CA GLY A 75 -1.01 -10.68 -13.60
C GLY A 75 -0.60 -9.86 -14.83
N ALA A 76 -0.72 -10.38 -16.06
CA ALA A 76 -0.65 -9.52 -17.24
C ALA A 76 -2.02 -8.86 -17.46
N PRO A 77 -2.13 -7.52 -17.53
CA PRO A 77 -3.39 -6.89 -17.91
C PRO A 77 -3.74 -7.25 -19.37
N PRO A 78 -5.04 -7.40 -19.69
CA PRO A 78 -5.46 -7.78 -21.03
C PRO A 78 -5.28 -6.63 -22.02
N THR A 79 -4.63 -6.89 -23.15
CA THR A 79 -4.66 -5.99 -24.33
C THR A 79 -6.05 -6.07 -24.96
N PRO A 80 -6.70 -4.91 -25.19
CA PRO A 80 -6.68 -4.34 -26.52
C PRO A 80 -6.32 -2.86 -26.46
N ALA A 81 -5.10 -2.52 -26.85
CA ALA A 81 -4.73 -1.13 -27.06
C ALA A 81 -5.44 -0.70 -28.35
N SER A 82 -6.43 0.18 -28.23
CA SER A 82 -6.89 0.96 -29.37
C SER A 82 -5.67 1.53 -30.10
N PRO A 83 -5.70 1.61 -31.44
CA PRO A 83 -4.58 2.19 -32.19
C PRO A 83 -4.24 3.57 -31.63
N LEU A 84 -2.93 3.87 -31.58
CA LEU A 84 -2.40 5.15 -31.14
C LEU A 84 -1.68 5.82 -32.32
N VAL A 85 -1.63 7.14 -32.34
CA VAL A 85 -0.81 7.90 -33.29
C VAL A 85 0.36 8.51 -32.52
N GLU A 86 1.57 8.29 -33.04
CA GLU A 86 2.78 8.96 -32.58
C GLU A 86 2.86 10.34 -33.24
N VAL A 87 2.97 11.38 -32.43
CA VAL A 87 3.15 12.75 -32.92
C VAL A 87 4.44 13.33 -32.33
N LEU A 88 5.34 13.75 -33.21
CA LEU A 88 6.55 14.49 -32.86
C LEU A 88 6.29 15.98 -33.09
N LEU A 89 6.58 16.79 -32.08
CA LEU A 89 6.39 18.24 -32.11
C LEU A 89 7.74 18.97 -32.07
N HIS A 90 7.75 20.20 -32.57
CA HIS A 90 8.90 21.10 -32.45
C HIS A 90 9.24 21.33 -30.98
N ASP A 91 8.23 21.66 -30.17
CA ASP A 91 8.35 21.84 -28.73
C ASP A 91 7.07 21.39 -28.01
N THR A 92 7.14 21.14 -26.70
CA THR A 92 5.99 20.63 -25.94
C THR A 92 5.99 21.03 -24.47
N VAL A 93 4.77 21.26 -23.96
CA VAL A 93 4.49 21.43 -22.52
C VAL A 93 4.23 20.11 -21.82
N LEU A 94 4.22 18.96 -22.52
CA LEU A 94 4.05 17.64 -21.91
C LEU A 94 5.43 17.01 -21.69
N PHE A 95 5.75 16.66 -20.44
CA PHE A 95 7.03 16.07 -20.11
C PHE A 95 7.07 14.61 -20.58
N PRO A 96 8.08 14.21 -21.39
CA PRO A 96 8.31 12.80 -21.69
C PRO A 96 8.78 12.07 -20.44
N GLU A 97 8.43 10.80 -20.28
CA GLU A 97 9.00 9.99 -19.19
C GLU A 97 10.54 10.07 -19.18
N GLY A 98 11.14 10.18 -17.99
CA GLY A 98 12.59 10.32 -17.90
C GLY A 98 13.10 10.54 -16.48
N GLY A 99 14.27 9.98 -16.19
CA GLY A 99 14.96 10.16 -14.93
C GLY A 99 14.12 9.74 -13.71
N GLY A 100 13.27 8.72 -13.84
CA GLY A 100 12.38 8.23 -12.77
C GLY A 100 11.05 8.98 -12.61
N GLN A 101 10.86 10.11 -13.30
CA GLN A 101 9.59 10.83 -13.33
C GLN A 101 8.66 10.26 -14.43
N PRO A 102 7.41 9.87 -14.10
CA PRO A 102 6.44 9.43 -15.10
C PRO A 102 6.03 10.56 -16.06
N SER A 103 5.64 10.20 -17.28
CA SER A 103 5.20 11.19 -18.28
C SER A 103 3.98 11.98 -17.81
N ASP A 104 3.83 13.17 -18.36
CA ASP A 104 2.55 13.87 -18.30
C ASP A 104 1.51 13.25 -19.22
N ILE A 105 0.28 13.73 -19.03
CA ILE A 105 -0.88 13.51 -19.90
C ILE A 105 -1.41 14.88 -20.31
N GLY A 106 -2.18 14.94 -21.39
CA GLY A 106 -2.77 16.20 -21.82
C GLY A 106 -3.53 16.07 -23.12
N LEU A 107 -3.56 17.16 -23.87
CA LEU A 107 -4.32 17.31 -25.10
C LEU A 107 -3.45 17.90 -26.21
N LEU A 108 -3.66 17.43 -27.43
CA LEU A 108 -3.31 18.14 -28.66
C LEU A 108 -4.59 18.67 -29.30
N ILE A 109 -4.62 19.97 -29.59
CA ILE A 109 -5.76 20.64 -30.22
C ILE A 109 -5.32 21.08 -31.61
N SER A 110 -5.89 20.44 -32.63
CA SER A 110 -5.58 20.71 -34.04
C SER A 110 -6.14 22.06 -34.50
N VAL A 111 -5.76 22.49 -35.71
CA VAL A 111 -6.15 23.79 -36.30
C VAL A 111 -7.67 23.96 -36.38
N ASP A 112 -8.41 22.88 -36.62
CA ASP A 112 -9.88 22.84 -36.65
C ASP A 112 -10.54 22.93 -35.26
N GLY A 113 -9.74 23.01 -34.18
CA GLY A 113 -10.22 23.03 -32.80
C GLY A 113 -10.53 21.66 -32.22
N THR A 114 -10.30 20.56 -32.95
CA THR A 114 -10.49 19.20 -32.43
C THR A 114 -9.44 18.89 -31.35
N ALA A 115 -9.90 18.50 -30.16
CA ALA A 115 -9.03 18.03 -29.08
C ALA A 115 -8.83 16.51 -29.12
N TRP A 116 -7.57 16.10 -28.98
CA TRP A 116 -7.12 14.71 -28.96
C TRP A 116 -6.36 14.41 -27.68
N GLU A 117 -6.68 13.29 -27.01
CA GLU A 117 -6.07 12.92 -25.73
C GLU A 117 -4.67 12.33 -25.93
N VAL A 118 -3.67 12.89 -25.25
CA VAL A 118 -2.33 12.32 -25.14
C VAL A 118 -2.27 11.50 -23.86
N SER A 119 -2.11 10.19 -23.99
CA SER A 119 -2.07 9.29 -22.83
C SER A 119 -0.68 9.09 -22.25
N GLU A 120 0.34 9.28 -23.07
CA GLU A 120 1.73 9.05 -22.70
C GLU A 120 2.65 9.87 -23.60
N VAL A 121 3.78 10.30 -23.06
CA VAL A 121 4.86 10.91 -23.85
C VAL A 121 6.13 10.17 -23.51
N LYS A 122 6.79 9.60 -24.53
CA LYS A 122 8.04 8.86 -24.35
C LYS A 122 9.23 9.62 -24.88
N ARG A 123 10.36 9.43 -24.22
CA ARG A 123 11.65 9.83 -24.77
C ARG A 123 12.11 8.77 -25.75
N MET A 124 12.28 9.14 -27.02
CA MET A 124 12.93 8.31 -28.03
C MET A 124 14.19 9.02 -28.52
N GLY A 125 15.36 8.53 -28.07
CA GLY A 125 16.63 9.23 -28.24
C GLY A 125 16.64 10.58 -27.50
N GLY A 126 16.83 11.66 -28.25
CA GLY A 126 16.75 13.04 -27.77
C GLY A 126 15.35 13.67 -27.87
N HIS A 127 14.32 12.96 -28.34
CA HIS A 127 13.02 13.58 -28.69
C HIS A 127 11.86 13.16 -27.80
N ALA A 128 10.86 14.03 -27.67
CA ALA A 128 9.60 13.74 -26.99
C ALA A 128 8.53 13.32 -28.01
N VAL A 129 8.11 12.05 -27.93
CA VAL A 129 7.10 11.45 -28.81
C VAL A 129 5.80 11.29 -28.06
N HIS A 130 4.73 11.87 -28.60
CA HIS A 130 3.40 11.91 -27.98
C HIS A 130 2.56 10.76 -28.50
N TYR A 131 2.00 9.95 -27.61
CA TYR A 131 1.07 8.87 -27.96
C TYR A 131 -0.36 9.38 -27.81
N VAL A 132 -0.98 9.65 -28.96
CA VAL A 132 -2.33 10.20 -29.07
C VAL A 132 -3.35 9.07 -29.19
N LYS A 133 -4.37 9.10 -28.34
CA LYS A 133 -5.50 8.18 -28.38
C LYS A 133 -6.45 8.54 -29.52
N ILE A 134 -6.83 7.53 -30.29
CA ILE A 134 -7.82 7.66 -31.36
C ILE A 134 -9.26 7.77 -30.82
N GLY A 135 -9.57 7.07 -29.72
CA GLY A 135 -10.89 7.10 -29.09
C GLY A 135 -11.99 6.58 -30.02
N VAL A 136 -13.04 7.38 -30.23
CA VAL A 136 -14.19 7.05 -31.11
C VAL A 136 -13.99 7.53 -32.57
N ARG A 137 -12.85 8.15 -32.88
CA ARG A 137 -12.53 8.69 -34.22
C ARG A 137 -11.77 7.66 -35.05
N SER A 138 -11.45 7.97 -36.30
CA SER A 138 -10.58 7.12 -37.15
C SER A 138 -9.11 7.53 -37.06
N ILE A 139 -8.22 6.62 -37.48
CA ILE A 139 -6.77 6.91 -37.60
C ILE A 139 -6.56 7.97 -38.68
N GLU A 140 -7.31 7.89 -39.78
CA GLU A 140 -7.24 8.87 -40.87
C GLU A 140 -7.60 10.27 -40.39
N ASP A 141 -8.58 10.42 -39.50
CA ASP A 141 -8.93 11.72 -38.92
C ASP A 141 -7.78 12.29 -38.09
N ALA A 142 -7.10 11.46 -37.30
CA ALA A 142 -5.96 11.89 -36.50
C ALA A 142 -4.79 12.34 -37.40
N LEU A 143 -4.43 11.57 -38.42
CA LEU A 143 -3.34 11.91 -39.33
C LEU A 143 -3.65 13.18 -40.16
N LYS A 144 -4.91 13.43 -40.50
CA LYS A 144 -5.34 14.70 -41.12
C LYS A 144 -5.25 15.90 -40.17
N CYS A 145 -5.36 15.68 -38.86
CA CYS A 145 -5.26 16.74 -37.85
C CYS A 145 -3.80 17.08 -37.48
N PHE A 146 -2.85 16.18 -37.77
CA PHE A 146 -1.45 16.31 -37.40
C PHE A 146 -0.54 16.24 -38.62
N VAL A 147 -0.74 17.14 -39.58
CA VAL A 147 0.06 17.22 -40.80
C VAL A 147 1.41 17.90 -40.50
N THR A 148 2.52 17.35 -41.01
CA THR A 148 3.85 17.96 -40.87
C THR A 148 3.87 19.41 -41.34
N GLY A 149 4.44 20.29 -40.50
CA GLY A 149 4.53 21.73 -40.73
C GLY A 149 3.33 22.54 -40.22
N GLU A 150 2.21 21.90 -39.88
CA GLU A 150 1.05 22.59 -39.32
C GLU A 150 1.21 22.92 -37.83
N GLN A 151 0.49 23.94 -37.38
CA GLN A 151 0.45 24.31 -35.97
C GLN A 151 -0.59 23.51 -35.20
N VAL A 152 -0.23 23.12 -33.99
CA VAL A 152 -1.10 22.45 -33.03
C VAL A 152 -0.91 23.12 -31.67
N ARG A 153 -1.99 23.20 -30.88
CA ARG A 153 -1.89 23.65 -29.50
C ARG A 153 -1.74 22.44 -28.58
N VAL A 154 -0.68 22.42 -27.79
CA VAL A 154 -0.48 21.46 -26.71
C VAL A 154 -1.01 22.04 -25.41
N HIS A 155 -1.79 21.29 -24.65
CA HIS A 155 -2.41 21.77 -23.41
C HIS A 155 -2.43 20.67 -22.35
N LEU A 156 -1.95 20.94 -21.13
CA LEU A 156 -1.95 19.95 -20.02
C LEU A 156 -3.37 19.52 -19.62
N GLY A 157 -4.34 20.43 -19.71
CA GLY A 157 -5.69 20.23 -19.16
C GLY A 157 -5.66 20.23 -17.63
N GLU A 158 -6.82 20.11 -17.00
CA GLU A 158 -6.88 20.12 -15.53
C GLU A 158 -6.25 18.87 -14.92
N ALA A 159 -6.55 17.69 -15.48
CA ALA A 159 -5.99 16.42 -15.02
C ALA A 159 -4.46 16.35 -15.21
N GLY A 160 -3.96 16.79 -16.38
CA GLY A 160 -2.53 16.83 -16.65
C GLY A 160 -1.82 17.88 -15.80
N LEU A 161 -2.44 19.04 -15.53
CA LEU A 161 -1.89 20.03 -14.61
C LEU A 161 -1.76 19.47 -13.19
N ASN A 162 -2.82 18.84 -12.65
CA ASN A 162 -2.76 18.23 -11.33
C ASN A 162 -1.66 17.17 -11.22
N ARG A 163 -1.52 16.34 -12.25
CA ARG A 163 -0.44 15.34 -12.35
C ARG A 163 0.95 15.99 -12.41
N ARG A 164 1.13 17.01 -13.25
CA ARG A 164 2.39 17.75 -13.38
C ARG A 164 2.82 18.36 -12.04
N LEU A 165 1.90 19.02 -11.34
CA LEU A 165 2.20 19.67 -10.08
C LEU A 165 2.53 18.66 -8.96
N ASP A 166 1.83 17.53 -8.93
CA ASP A 166 2.17 16.39 -8.06
C ASP A 166 3.58 15.87 -8.35
N HIS A 167 3.88 15.57 -9.61
CA HIS A 167 5.20 15.07 -10.02
C HIS A 167 6.32 16.06 -9.67
N MET A 168 6.17 17.35 -10.01
CA MET A 168 7.14 18.39 -9.69
C MET A 168 7.38 18.50 -8.19
N CYS A 169 6.31 18.47 -7.39
CA CYS A 169 6.39 18.53 -5.94
C CYS A 169 7.20 17.33 -5.40
N MET A 170 6.82 16.12 -5.78
CA MET A 170 7.45 14.90 -5.27
C MET A 170 8.89 14.73 -5.78
N HIS A 171 9.19 15.12 -7.02
CA HIS A 171 10.55 15.06 -7.55
C HIS A 171 11.48 16.06 -6.86
N THR A 172 11.02 17.29 -6.65
CA THR A 172 11.78 18.29 -5.87
C THR A 172 11.96 17.84 -4.41
N SER A 173 10.95 17.20 -3.83
CA SER A 173 11.01 16.61 -2.49
C SER A 173 12.03 15.49 -2.40
N GLN A 174 12.14 14.66 -3.44
CA GLN A 174 13.15 13.60 -3.50
C GLN A 174 14.56 14.19 -3.48
N HIS A 175 14.85 15.20 -4.31
CA HIS A 175 16.16 15.87 -4.31
C HIS A 175 16.50 16.47 -2.93
N LEU A 176 15.53 17.15 -2.31
CA LEU A 176 15.70 17.70 -0.97
C LEU A 176 16.03 16.60 0.05
N LEU A 177 15.28 15.50 0.04
CA LEU A 177 15.48 14.39 0.97
C LEU A 177 16.84 13.73 0.77
N SER A 178 17.20 13.42 -0.48
CA SER A 178 18.48 12.81 -0.82
C SER A 178 19.66 13.69 -0.39
N ALA A 179 19.59 15.01 -0.64
CA ALA A 179 20.63 15.94 -0.23
C ALA A 179 20.78 16.02 1.30
N VAL A 180 19.68 16.02 2.06
CA VAL A 180 19.73 16.01 3.53
C VAL A 180 20.32 14.69 4.06
N LEU A 181 19.91 13.55 3.50
CA LEU A 181 20.44 12.23 3.89
C LEU A 181 21.94 12.11 3.62
N GLU A 182 22.40 12.55 2.46
CA GLU A 182 23.81 12.50 2.08
C GLU A 182 24.65 13.47 2.92
N ASN A 183 24.22 14.73 3.03
CA ASN A 183 25.00 15.77 3.71
C ASN A 183 25.10 15.53 5.22
N ASP A 184 23.97 15.25 5.87
CA ASP A 184 23.88 15.24 7.34
C ASP A 184 24.09 13.83 7.92
N HIS A 185 23.75 12.77 7.17
CA HIS A 185 23.79 11.38 7.66
C HIS A 185 24.75 10.46 6.91
N LYS A 186 25.40 10.93 5.83
CA LYS A 186 26.28 10.11 4.96
C LYS A 186 25.56 8.88 4.41
N LEU A 187 24.28 9.05 4.10
CA LEU A 187 23.43 8.01 3.53
C LEU A 187 23.12 8.34 2.07
N ASP A 188 23.85 7.67 1.17
CA ASP A 188 23.59 7.77 -0.25
C ASP A 188 22.21 7.17 -0.56
N THR A 189 21.45 7.86 -1.40
CA THR A 189 20.26 7.28 -2.03
C THR A 189 20.74 6.13 -2.92
N LEU A 190 20.13 4.96 -2.91
CA LEU A 190 20.48 3.81 -3.76
C LEU A 190 19.54 3.68 -4.95
N SER A 191 18.26 3.95 -4.69
CA SER A 191 17.18 3.97 -5.68
C SER A 191 16.07 4.89 -5.17
N TRP A 192 15.12 5.26 -6.03
CA TRP A 192 13.94 6.00 -5.61
C TRP A 192 12.79 5.74 -6.57
N SER A 193 11.57 6.08 -6.15
CA SER A 193 10.39 5.97 -7.01
C SER A 193 9.35 7.04 -6.69
N LEU A 194 8.92 7.74 -7.74
CA LEU A 194 7.67 8.49 -7.72
C LEU A 194 6.52 7.52 -7.96
N THR A 195 5.86 7.12 -6.88
CA THR A 195 4.75 6.17 -6.92
C THR A 195 3.49 6.80 -7.50
N ALA A 196 2.48 6.00 -7.84
CA ALA A 196 1.20 6.53 -8.29
C ALA A 196 0.48 7.32 -7.17
N TYR A 197 -0.06 8.50 -7.52
CA TYR A 197 -0.89 9.30 -6.62
C TYR A 197 -2.08 8.46 -6.08
N PRO A 198 -2.44 8.57 -4.78
CA PRO A 198 -1.87 9.42 -3.74
C PRO A 198 -0.81 8.72 -2.86
N THR A 199 -0.28 7.57 -3.30
CA THR A 199 0.66 6.75 -2.51
C THR A 199 1.93 7.55 -2.16
N PRO A 200 2.54 7.37 -0.97
CA PRO A 200 3.84 7.98 -0.67
C PRO A 200 4.93 7.56 -1.67
N SER A 201 5.81 8.49 -2.02
CA SER A 201 7.03 8.17 -2.79
C SER A 201 8.12 7.68 -1.85
N TYR A 202 9.20 7.07 -2.35
CA TYR A 202 10.28 6.61 -1.48
C TYR A 202 11.67 6.82 -2.08
N VAL A 203 12.65 6.91 -1.18
CA VAL A 203 14.07 6.70 -1.46
C VAL A 203 14.53 5.42 -0.76
N GLU A 204 15.42 4.68 -1.38
CA GLU A 204 16.08 3.52 -0.79
C GLU A 204 17.47 3.93 -0.32
N ILE A 205 17.86 3.51 0.88
CA ILE A 205 19.13 3.83 1.54
C ILE A 205 19.81 2.55 2.04
N SER A 206 21.10 2.62 2.35
CA SER A 206 21.95 1.47 2.72
C SER A 206 21.73 0.88 4.13
N ARG A 207 20.84 1.47 4.93
CA ARG A 207 20.44 0.92 6.23
C ARG A 207 19.13 1.53 6.72
N ALA A 208 18.51 0.88 7.70
CA ALA A 208 17.44 1.51 8.48
C ALA A 208 17.97 2.71 9.29
N MET A 209 17.08 3.66 9.54
CA MET A 209 17.34 4.85 10.36
C MET A 209 16.62 4.71 11.70
N THR A 210 17.23 5.27 12.75
CA THR A 210 16.59 5.38 14.06
C THR A 210 15.45 6.41 14.04
N ALA A 211 14.57 6.36 15.04
CA ALA A 211 13.49 7.35 15.17
C ALA A 211 14.03 8.79 15.27
N ASP A 212 15.12 9.00 15.99
CA ASP A 212 15.76 10.30 16.16
C ASP A 212 16.38 10.82 14.86
N GLU A 213 17.02 9.93 14.08
CA GLU A 213 17.53 10.29 12.74
C GLU A 213 16.40 10.71 11.80
N ILE A 214 15.29 9.96 11.78
CA ILE A 214 14.11 10.28 10.96
C ILE A 214 13.52 11.63 11.37
N ALA A 215 13.40 11.88 12.68
CA ALA A 215 12.91 13.16 13.19
C ALA A 215 13.82 14.33 12.79
N SER A 216 15.14 14.16 12.92
CA SER A 216 16.15 15.14 12.51
C SER A 216 16.07 15.46 11.01
N VAL A 217 16.00 14.44 10.15
CA VAL A 217 15.84 14.63 8.69
C VAL A 217 14.55 15.38 8.38
N GLN A 218 13.42 14.98 8.97
CA GLN A 218 12.15 15.64 8.74
C GLN A 218 12.17 17.10 9.17
N GLU A 219 12.73 17.41 10.33
CA GLU A 219 12.89 18.78 10.83
C GLU A 219 13.76 19.61 9.88
N LYS A 220 14.90 19.06 9.43
CA LYS A 220 15.81 19.71 8.48
C LYS A 220 15.12 20.00 7.14
N CYS A 221 14.43 19.03 6.57
CA CYS A 221 13.67 19.21 5.33
C CYS A 221 12.60 20.29 5.49
N ASN A 222 11.81 20.26 6.57
CA ASN A 222 10.81 21.28 6.83
C ASN A 222 11.42 22.67 6.99
N ARG A 223 12.56 22.80 7.69
CA ARG A 223 13.28 24.08 7.76
C ARG A 223 13.61 24.64 6.38
N TYR A 224 14.17 23.82 5.48
CA TYR A 224 14.45 24.27 4.11
C TYR A 224 13.19 24.61 3.31
N VAL A 225 12.08 23.89 3.54
CA VAL A 225 10.77 24.21 2.96
C VAL A 225 10.28 25.58 3.44
N PHE A 226 10.37 25.88 4.75
CA PHE A 226 9.98 27.18 5.31
C PHE A 226 10.92 28.33 4.92
N GLU A 227 12.21 28.07 4.77
CA GLU A 227 13.16 29.03 4.21
C GLU A 227 12.87 29.32 2.73
N GLY A 228 12.17 28.40 2.05
CA GLY A 228 11.71 28.64 0.70
C GLY A 228 12.81 28.64 -0.35
N ARG A 229 13.87 27.85 -0.14
CA ARG A 229 15.07 27.86 -1.01
C ARG A 229 14.66 27.83 -2.48
N ARG A 230 15.33 28.67 -3.27
CA ARG A 230 15.07 28.78 -4.70
C ARG A 230 15.51 27.49 -5.39
N VAL A 231 14.70 27.06 -6.36
CA VAL A 231 15.05 25.95 -7.23
C VAL A 231 15.17 26.48 -8.64
N TYR A 232 16.29 26.17 -9.30
CA TYR A 232 16.55 26.61 -10.66
C TYR A 232 17.39 25.56 -11.40
N VAL A 233 17.52 25.74 -12.70
CA VAL A 233 18.19 24.81 -13.60
C VAL A 233 19.25 25.50 -14.42
N GLU A 234 20.41 24.86 -14.50
CA GLU A 234 21.52 25.25 -15.35
C GLU A 234 21.67 24.21 -16.47
N VAL A 235 21.85 24.69 -17.69
CA VAL A 235 21.98 23.85 -18.87
C VAL A 235 23.25 24.18 -19.64
N GLU A 236 24.00 23.13 -19.96
CA GLU A 236 25.25 23.20 -20.71
C GLU A 236 25.33 22.08 -21.75
N GLU A 237 26.35 22.15 -22.60
CA GLU A 237 26.58 21.11 -23.60
C GLU A 237 26.94 19.78 -22.95
N LEU A 238 26.53 18.69 -23.61
CA LEU A 238 26.88 17.35 -23.19
C LEU A 238 28.34 17.06 -23.60
N SER A 239 29.30 17.19 -22.68
CA SER A 239 30.70 16.84 -22.96
C SER A 239 30.90 15.32 -23.03
N ALA A 240 31.86 14.87 -23.85
CA ALA A 240 32.22 13.45 -23.97
C ALA A 240 32.76 12.86 -22.66
N GLU A 241 33.32 13.70 -21.79
CA GLU A 241 33.86 13.36 -20.46
C GLU A 241 32.78 13.31 -19.36
N GLY A 242 31.59 13.87 -19.61
CA GLY A 242 30.45 13.97 -18.69
C GLY A 242 29.71 12.65 -18.43
N LYS A 243 30.26 11.49 -18.82
CA LYS A 243 29.63 10.17 -18.62
C LYS A 243 29.84 9.58 -17.22
N ALA A 244 30.74 10.16 -16.41
CA ALA A 244 31.04 9.70 -15.05
C ALA A 244 30.53 10.68 -13.99
N TYR A 245 29.22 10.67 -13.72
CA TYR A 245 28.65 11.43 -12.59
C TYR A 245 28.52 10.56 -11.34
N ARG A 246 28.92 11.11 -10.19
CA ARG A 246 28.83 10.50 -8.86
C ARG A 246 27.43 10.69 -8.27
N THR A 247 26.44 10.06 -8.86
CA THR A 247 25.13 9.86 -8.22
C THR A 247 24.69 8.43 -8.48
N SER A 248 24.01 7.85 -7.50
CA SER A 248 23.40 6.51 -7.54
C SER A 248 22.27 6.36 -8.55
N SER A 249 21.66 7.46 -9.01
CA SER A 249 20.97 7.47 -10.29
C SER A 249 22.03 7.35 -11.38
N LYS A 250 22.10 6.15 -11.98
CA LYS A 250 22.83 5.85 -13.22
C LYS A 250 22.88 7.12 -14.07
N GLY A 251 24.08 7.52 -14.49
CA GLY A 251 24.30 8.76 -15.22
C GLY A 251 23.45 8.90 -16.50
N ILE A 252 23.77 9.90 -17.31
CA ILE A 252 23.04 10.18 -18.54
C ILE A 252 22.89 8.89 -19.38
N PRO A 253 21.66 8.44 -19.71
CA PRO A 253 21.45 7.18 -20.42
C PRO A 253 22.28 7.09 -21.71
N GLU A 254 22.78 5.91 -22.04
CA GLU A 254 23.63 5.71 -23.24
C GLU A 254 22.91 6.07 -24.55
N ASP A 255 21.57 5.97 -24.56
CA ASP A 255 20.71 6.33 -25.69
C ASP A 255 20.37 7.83 -25.76
N TYR A 256 20.84 8.65 -24.82
CA TYR A 256 20.63 10.10 -24.81
C TYR A 256 21.64 10.80 -25.74
N THR A 257 21.41 10.63 -27.04
CA THR A 257 22.20 11.26 -28.11
C THR A 257 21.59 12.59 -28.53
N GLY A 258 22.43 13.61 -28.73
CA GLY A 258 21.99 14.96 -29.17
C GLY A 258 21.31 15.82 -28.10
N GLY A 259 21.37 15.41 -26.83
CA GLY A 259 20.80 16.15 -25.70
C GLY A 259 21.77 17.12 -25.01
N VAL A 260 21.33 17.67 -23.88
CA VAL A 260 22.07 18.66 -23.08
C VAL A 260 22.29 18.16 -21.67
N LYS A 261 23.33 18.67 -20.99
CA LYS A 261 23.47 18.43 -19.56
C LYS A 261 22.61 19.44 -18.80
N ARG A 262 21.55 18.95 -18.16
CA ARG A 262 20.67 19.74 -17.30
C ARG A 262 20.93 19.43 -15.83
N THR A 263 21.32 20.45 -15.07
CA THR A 263 21.57 20.35 -13.62
C THR A 263 20.46 21.10 -12.89
N VAL A 264 19.82 20.43 -11.94
CA VAL A 264 18.84 21.03 -11.03
C VAL A 264 19.57 21.44 -9.76
N ILE A 265 19.31 22.67 -9.31
CA ILE A 265 19.94 23.26 -8.14
C ILE A 265 18.85 23.67 -7.15
N ILE A 266 18.98 23.18 -5.91
CA ILE A 266 18.29 23.73 -4.75
C ILE A 266 19.30 24.61 -4.04
N ASP A 267 19.07 25.92 -4.05
CA ASP A 267 20.07 26.92 -3.66
C ASP A 267 20.63 26.67 -2.25
N GLY A 268 21.94 26.44 -2.17
CA GLY A 268 22.66 26.13 -0.93
C GLY A 268 22.39 24.74 -0.33
N VAL A 269 21.71 23.84 -1.04
CA VAL A 269 21.32 22.51 -0.53
C VAL A 269 21.74 21.37 -1.47
N ASP A 270 21.36 21.45 -2.75
CA ASP A 270 21.55 20.36 -3.71
C ASP A 270 21.99 20.87 -5.09
N ARG A 271 22.80 20.07 -5.80
CA ARG A 271 23.18 20.31 -7.19
C ARG A 271 23.38 18.99 -7.92
N ASN A 272 22.37 18.55 -8.66
CA ASN A 272 22.35 17.23 -9.30
C ASN A 272 21.91 17.26 -10.76
N PRO A 273 22.55 16.48 -11.66
CA PRO A 273 22.06 16.28 -13.02
C PRO A 273 20.67 15.64 -13.00
N CYS A 274 19.67 16.31 -13.58
CA CYS A 274 18.31 15.78 -13.64
C CYS A 274 17.52 16.38 -14.81
N CYS A 275 16.82 15.52 -15.55
CA CYS A 275 15.97 15.91 -16.66
C CYS A 275 14.52 16.17 -16.27
N GLY A 276 14.10 15.88 -15.04
CA GLY A 276 12.72 16.03 -14.57
C GLY A 276 12.23 17.48 -14.48
N THR A 277 10.92 17.65 -14.30
CA THR A 277 10.34 18.96 -14.00
C THR A 277 10.35 19.20 -12.49
N HIS A 278 10.73 20.41 -12.06
CA HIS A 278 10.88 20.75 -10.65
C HIS A 278 10.11 22.02 -10.31
N ALA A 279 9.59 22.06 -9.09
CA ALA A 279 8.95 23.26 -8.57
C ALA A 279 9.99 24.37 -8.37
N PRO A 280 9.67 25.64 -8.68
CA PRO A 280 10.66 26.73 -8.66
C PRO A 280 11.11 27.18 -7.26
N SER A 281 10.48 26.68 -6.20
CA SER A 281 10.86 26.96 -4.81
C SER A 281 10.45 25.80 -3.90
N LEU A 282 11.19 25.62 -2.80
CA LEU A 282 10.79 24.65 -1.78
C LEU A 282 9.48 25.01 -1.07
N HIS A 283 9.01 26.27 -1.11
CA HIS A 283 7.67 26.65 -0.61
C HIS A 283 6.56 25.82 -1.25
N ASN A 284 6.75 25.37 -2.49
CA ASN A 284 5.76 24.59 -3.22
C ASN A 284 5.48 23.21 -2.57
N LEU A 285 6.41 22.72 -1.75
CA LEU A 285 6.27 21.45 -1.02
C LEU A 285 5.34 21.59 0.18
N GLN A 286 5.15 22.82 0.68
CA GLN A 286 4.32 23.20 1.83
C GLN A 286 4.85 22.64 3.16
N LEU A 287 4.89 21.32 3.29
CA LEU A 287 5.39 20.58 4.43
C LEU A 287 6.06 19.28 3.93
N PHE A 288 6.98 18.78 4.73
CA PHE A 288 7.67 17.52 4.48
C PHE A 288 7.33 16.51 5.58
N LEU A 289 6.79 15.35 5.23
CA LEU A 289 6.47 14.29 6.18
C LEU A 289 7.14 12.97 5.78
N LEU A 290 7.80 12.35 6.76
CA LEU A 290 8.25 10.96 6.74
C LEU A 290 7.25 10.13 7.55
N PRO A 291 6.22 9.53 6.91
CA PRO A 291 5.24 8.74 7.64
C PRO A 291 5.91 7.54 8.31
N HIS A 292 5.40 7.16 9.49
CA HIS A 292 5.81 5.91 10.11
C HIS A 292 5.37 4.72 9.23
N THR A 293 6.31 3.83 8.90
CA THR A 293 6.04 2.61 8.13
C THR A 293 6.65 1.40 8.84
N ASP A 294 6.02 0.23 8.69
CA ASP A 294 6.50 -1.01 9.32
C ASP A 294 7.93 -1.41 8.89
N SER A 295 8.38 -0.92 7.73
CA SER A 295 9.75 -1.07 7.23
C SER A 295 10.78 -0.26 8.02
N LEU A 296 10.35 0.77 8.76
CA LEU A 296 11.19 1.55 9.67
C LEU A 296 11.28 0.89 11.06
N ALA A 297 10.26 0.11 11.45
CA ALA A 297 10.13 -0.46 12.80
C ALA A 297 10.77 -1.86 12.96
N ARG A 298 10.89 -2.62 11.88
CA ARG A 298 11.60 -3.92 11.89
C ARG A 298 12.84 -3.78 11.04
N GLY A 299 14.00 -3.71 11.69
CA GLY A 299 15.30 -3.89 11.05
C GLY A 299 15.33 -5.25 10.37
N SER A 300 14.83 -5.30 9.14
CA SER A 300 14.80 -6.51 8.33
C SER A 300 16.25 -6.82 7.94
N SER A 301 16.58 -8.09 7.81
CA SER A 301 17.92 -8.60 7.44
C SER A 301 18.38 -8.19 6.03
N THR A 302 17.76 -7.19 5.43
CA THR A 302 18.10 -6.60 4.14
C THR A 302 18.99 -5.39 4.38
N SER A 303 20.15 -5.36 3.71
CA SER A 303 21.14 -4.28 3.73
C SER A 303 20.65 -2.95 3.16
N THR A 304 19.35 -2.79 2.93
CA THR A 304 18.74 -1.56 2.41
C THR A 304 17.38 -1.32 3.07
N ALA A 305 17.01 -0.05 3.18
CA ALA A 305 15.72 0.37 3.74
C ALA A 305 15.04 1.39 2.82
N ARG A 306 13.72 1.34 2.74
CA ARG A 306 12.92 2.33 2.00
C ARG A 306 12.34 3.35 2.97
N LEU A 307 12.71 4.61 2.75
CA LEU A 307 12.18 5.75 3.46
C LEU A 307 11.11 6.41 2.60
N TYR A 308 9.85 6.26 3.01
CA TYR A 308 8.71 6.87 2.34
C TYR A 308 8.57 8.33 2.75
N PHE A 309 8.11 9.18 1.83
CA PHE A 309 7.91 10.60 2.07
C PHE A 309 6.68 11.14 1.34
N LEU A 310 6.12 12.21 1.91
CA LEU A 310 4.93 12.92 1.44
C LEU A 310 5.13 14.43 1.52
N CYS A 311 4.77 15.14 0.46
CA CYS A 311 4.74 16.60 0.41
C CYS A 311 3.52 17.08 -0.39
N GLY A 312 3.22 18.39 -0.28
CA GLY A 312 2.23 19.08 -1.08
C GLY A 312 0.88 18.34 -1.21
N PRO A 313 0.34 18.15 -2.43
CA PRO A 313 -0.97 17.53 -2.64
C PRO A 313 -1.14 16.14 -2.01
N ARG A 314 -0.09 15.29 -2.06
CA ARG A 314 -0.14 13.94 -1.46
C ARG A 314 -0.21 14.01 0.05
N LEU A 315 0.55 14.93 0.65
CA LEU A 315 0.52 15.13 2.10
C LEU A 315 -0.85 15.63 2.57
N VAL A 316 -1.47 16.58 1.87
CA VAL A 316 -2.83 17.04 2.21
C VAL A 316 -3.83 15.89 2.15
N THR A 317 -3.74 15.04 1.12
CA THR A 317 -4.59 13.85 1.00
C THR A 317 -4.36 12.86 2.14
N TYR A 318 -3.09 12.62 2.49
CA TYR A 318 -2.72 11.74 3.59
C TYR A 318 -3.21 12.28 4.95
N LEU A 319 -3.02 13.57 5.24
CA LEU A 319 -3.49 14.21 6.47
C LEU A 319 -5.02 14.18 6.57
N THR A 320 -5.73 14.40 5.46
CA THR A 320 -7.20 14.31 5.44
C THR A 320 -7.68 12.89 5.76
N SER A 321 -7.05 11.87 5.15
CA SER A 321 -7.38 10.46 5.38
C SER A 321 -7.09 10.05 6.82
N THR A 322 -5.89 10.38 7.33
CA THR A 322 -5.49 10.05 8.71
C THR A 322 -6.33 10.78 9.75
N HIS A 323 -6.68 12.04 9.53
CA HIS A 323 -7.59 12.79 10.39
C HIS A 323 -9.00 12.17 10.41
N THR A 324 -9.50 11.76 9.25
CA THR A 324 -10.81 11.08 9.14
C THR A 324 -10.81 9.76 9.92
N ALA A 325 -9.74 8.96 9.77
CA ALA A 325 -9.59 7.70 10.49
C ALA A 325 -9.50 7.91 12.01
N LEU A 326 -8.68 8.86 12.47
CA LEU A 326 -8.54 9.19 13.89
C LEU A 326 -9.86 9.68 14.48
N THR A 327 -10.61 10.50 13.74
CA THR A 327 -11.93 11.00 14.16
C THR A 327 -12.93 9.85 14.28
N ALA A 328 -12.94 8.90 13.35
CA ALA A 328 -13.79 7.72 13.43
C ALA A 328 -13.48 6.88 14.68
N VAL A 329 -12.20 6.60 14.95
CA VAL A 329 -11.76 5.89 16.17
C VAL A 329 -12.19 6.63 17.43
N SER A 330 -11.97 7.94 17.47
CA SER A 330 -12.33 8.79 18.61
C SER A 330 -13.84 8.78 18.87
N SER A 331 -14.65 8.80 17.81
CA SER A 331 -16.10 8.68 17.90
C SER A 331 -16.53 7.32 18.43
N THR A 332 -15.92 6.21 17.98
CA THR A 332 -16.21 4.87 18.52
C THR A 332 -15.83 4.76 20.00
N MET A 333 -14.70 5.36 20.38
CA MET A 333 -14.20 5.35 21.76
C MET A 333 -14.88 6.39 22.66
N SER A 334 -15.74 7.25 22.10
CA SER A 334 -16.38 8.37 22.80
C SER A 334 -15.39 9.27 23.56
N CYS A 335 -14.26 9.60 22.92
CA CYS A 335 -13.21 10.44 23.51
C CYS A 335 -12.70 11.49 22.51
N GLY A 336 -11.87 12.44 22.99
CA GLY A 336 -11.15 13.35 22.11
C GLY A 336 -10.03 12.64 21.35
N ALA A 337 -9.68 13.13 20.15
CA ALA A 337 -8.63 12.55 19.31
C ALA A 337 -7.26 12.38 20.00
N PRO A 338 -6.77 13.34 20.81
CA PRO A 338 -5.52 13.15 21.57
C PRO A 338 -5.59 12.03 22.61
N GLN A 339 -6.78 11.68 23.10
CA GLN A 339 -6.99 10.67 24.13
C GLN A 339 -7.26 9.28 23.55
N ALA A 340 -7.49 9.17 22.24
CA ALA A 340 -7.84 7.92 21.59
C ALA A 340 -6.84 6.78 21.86
N PRO A 341 -5.51 6.99 21.82
CA PRO A 341 -4.55 5.91 22.13
C PRO A 341 -4.69 5.38 23.55
N GLU A 342 -4.82 6.28 24.54
CA GLU A 342 -5.00 5.90 25.94
C GLU A 342 -6.33 5.16 26.15
N ARG A 343 -7.40 5.64 25.52
CA ARG A 343 -8.73 5.02 25.62
C ARG A 343 -8.76 3.63 25.01
N VAL A 344 -8.08 3.43 23.88
CA VAL A 344 -7.90 2.10 23.27
C VAL A 344 -7.15 1.17 24.22
N ALA A 345 -6.06 1.63 24.85
CA ALA A 345 -5.30 0.83 25.81
C ALA A 345 -6.16 0.42 27.03
N GLN A 346 -6.98 1.34 27.54
CA GLN A 346 -7.93 1.06 28.63
C GLN A 346 -8.94 -0.02 28.23
N VAL A 347 -9.57 0.09 27.05
CA VAL A 347 -10.53 -0.92 26.56
C VAL A 347 -9.87 -2.30 26.39
N VAL A 348 -8.61 -2.35 25.95
CA VAL A 348 -7.86 -3.60 25.84
C VAL A 348 -7.61 -4.23 27.22
N ASP A 349 -7.24 -3.43 28.22
CA ASP A 349 -7.06 -3.92 29.60
C ASP A 349 -8.38 -4.34 30.25
N GLU A 350 -9.44 -3.55 30.09
CA GLU A 350 -10.80 -3.89 30.54
C GLU A 350 -11.28 -5.21 29.92
N ARG A 351 -11.07 -5.40 28.61
CA ARG A 351 -11.37 -6.67 27.93
C ARG A 351 -10.58 -7.82 28.54
N ARG A 352 -9.28 -7.64 28.80
CA ARG A 352 -8.44 -8.68 29.42
C ARG A 352 -8.94 -9.06 30.81
N ARG A 353 -9.31 -8.07 31.64
CA ARG A 353 -9.88 -8.29 32.97
C ARG A 353 -11.25 -8.98 32.91
N ALA A 354 -12.11 -8.57 31.98
CA ALA A 354 -13.42 -9.19 31.77
C ALA A 354 -13.28 -10.66 31.35
N VAL A 355 -12.38 -10.97 30.41
CA VAL A 355 -12.07 -12.35 30.01
C VAL A 355 -11.57 -13.16 31.20
N LYS A 356 -10.65 -12.61 32.00
CA LYS A 356 -10.15 -13.30 33.19
C LYS A 356 -11.25 -13.57 34.21
N ARG A 357 -12.15 -12.60 34.42
CA ARG A 357 -13.31 -12.77 35.32
C ARG A 357 -14.27 -13.85 34.81
N VAL A 358 -14.49 -13.93 33.50
CA VAL A 358 -15.30 -15.01 32.90
C VAL A 358 -14.66 -16.37 33.18
N GLU A 359 -13.34 -16.52 32.97
CA GLU A 359 -12.63 -17.77 33.28
C GLU A 359 -12.76 -18.16 34.77
N ASP A 360 -12.61 -17.20 35.69
CA ASP A 360 -12.72 -17.46 37.12
C ASP A 360 -14.14 -17.89 37.52
N VAL A 361 -15.17 -17.24 36.97
CA VAL A 361 -16.58 -17.60 37.20
C VAL A 361 -16.92 -18.96 36.57
N GLU A 362 -16.38 -19.26 35.39
CA GLU A 362 -16.51 -20.59 34.77
C GLU A 362 -15.88 -21.66 35.67
N LEU A 363 -14.73 -21.42 36.29
CA LEU A 363 -14.13 -22.37 37.24
C LEU A 363 -15.01 -22.59 38.48
N GLU A 364 -15.59 -21.53 39.05
CA GLU A 364 -16.55 -21.66 40.16
C GLU A 364 -17.77 -22.48 39.73
N LEU A 365 -18.36 -22.16 38.57
CA LEU A 365 -19.51 -22.86 38.01
C LEU A 365 -19.19 -24.33 37.71
N ALA A 366 -17.99 -24.64 37.22
CA ALA A 366 -17.54 -26.01 37.02
C ALA A 366 -17.61 -26.82 38.32
N GLY A 367 -17.20 -26.23 39.45
CA GLY A 367 -17.30 -26.84 40.77
C GLY A 367 -18.74 -27.10 41.20
N TYR A 368 -19.64 -26.15 40.96
CA TYR A 368 -21.07 -26.34 41.25
C TYR A 368 -21.70 -27.46 40.40
N ILE A 369 -21.44 -27.46 39.09
CA ILE A 369 -21.93 -28.51 38.18
C ILE A 369 -21.35 -29.86 38.59
N ALA A 370 -20.06 -29.94 38.91
CA ALA A 370 -19.44 -31.18 39.38
C ALA A 370 -20.14 -31.77 40.61
N ARG A 371 -20.47 -30.95 41.61
CA ARG A 371 -21.24 -31.37 42.79
C ARG A 371 -22.65 -31.81 42.45
N GLU A 372 -23.34 -31.10 41.55
CA GLU A 372 -24.66 -31.50 41.04
C GLU A 372 -24.60 -32.89 40.38
N LEU A 373 -23.59 -33.14 39.55
CA LEU A 373 -23.39 -34.41 38.87
C LEU A 373 -23.05 -35.55 39.85
N LEU A 374 -22.29 -35.28 40.92
CA LEU A 374 -21.97 -36.28 41.95
C LEU A 374 -23.19 -36.65 42.80
N ALA A 375 -24.09 -35.70 43.04
CA ALA A 375 -25.34 -35.91 43.76
C ALA A 375 -26.41 -36.66 42.94
N ALA A 376 -26.15 -36.97 41.67
CA ALA A 376 -27.08 -37.72 40.83
C ALA A 376 -27.36 -39.12 41.41
N PRO A 377 -28.63 -39.58 41.37
CA PRO A 377 -29.04 -40.86 41.94
C PRO A 377 -28.38 -42.06 41.26
N GLY A 378 -28.00 -43.06 42.07
CA GLY A 378 -27.39 -44.32 41.63
C GLY A 378 -26.59 -44.96 42.77
N ASP A 379 -27.05 -46.07 43.34
CA ASP A 379 -26.52 -46.57 44.62
C ASP A 379 -25.05 -47.04 44.55
N ASP A 380 -24.59 -47.58 43.40
CA ASP A 380 -23.26 -48.20 43.28
C ASP A 380 -22.27 -47.46 42.35
N ALA A 381 -22.74 -46.66 41.38
CA ALA A 381 -21.88 -45.95 40.42
C ALA A 381 -22.56 -44.69 39.85
N VAL A 382 -21.77 -43.70 39.40
CA VAL A 382 -22.26 -42.52 38.67
C VAL A 382 -22.12 -42.75 37.17
N VAL A 383 -23.24 -42.98 36.47
CA VAL A 383 -23.27 -43.10 35.01
C VAL A 383 -24.28 -42.10 34.46
N LEU A 384 -23.81 -41.04 33.79
CA LEU A 384 -24.69 -39.98 33.32
C LEU A 384 -24.19 -39.28 32.05
N HIS A 385 -25.15 -38.72 31.31
CA HIS A 385 -24.92 -37.78 30.23
C HIS A 385 -25.52 -36.41 30.60
N ARG A 386 -24.76 -35.34 30.41
CA ARG A 386 -25.24 -33.96 30.55
C ARG A 386 -24.91 -33.15 29.30
N HIS A 387 -25.95 -32.64 28.66
CA HIS A 387 -25.83 -31.70 27.55
C HIS A 387 -25.99 -30.26 28.02
N ARG A 388 -25.29 -29.32 27.35
CA ARG A 388 -25.44 -27.87 27.52
C ARG A 388 -25.36 -27.14 26.18
N ALA A 389 -26.00 -25.98 26.12
CA ALA A 389 -25.75 -25.00 25.09
C ALA A 389 -24.68 -24.00 25.56
N ASP A 390 -23.69 -23.71 24.72
CA ASP A 390 -22.59 -22.80 25.03
C ASP A 390 -22.02 -22.18 23.75
N ASP A 391 -22.06 -20.85 23.66
CA ASP A 391 -21.50 -20.09 22.53
C ASP A 391 -20.03 -19.71 22.75
N SER A 392 -19.41 -20.15 23.87
CA SER A 392 -18.00 -19.96 24.14
C SER A 392 -17.13 -20.62 23.08
N ALA A 393 -16.11 -19.89 22.63
CA ALA A 393 -15.08 -20.42 21.73
C ALA A 393 -14.21 -21.52 22.39
N ASN A 394 -14.28 -21.68 23.72
CA ASN A 394 -13.50 -22.64 24.49
C ASN A 394 -14.38 -23.64 25.27
N SER A 395 -15.45 -24.16 24.64
CA SER A 395 -16.37 -25.09 25.30
C SER A 395 -15.65 -26.35 25.84
N LEU A 396 -14.63 -26.85 25.14
CA LEU A 396 -13.82 -27.99 25.62
C LEU A 396 -13.06 -27.66 26.91
N GLY A 397 -12.51 -26.45 27.01
CA GLY A 397 -11.83 -25.99 28.23
C GLY A 397 -12.76 -26.00 29.43
N PHE A 398 -14.00 -25.55 29.25
CA PHE A 398 -14.98 -25.57 30.33
C PHE A 398 -15.43 -26.99 30.71
N LEU A 399 -15.69 -27.88 29.73
CA LEU A 399 -15.94 -29.30 30.02
C LEU A 399 -14.77 -29.95 30.77
N THR A 400 -13.54 -29.57 30.44
CA THR A 400 -12.33 -30.04 31.13
C THR A 400 -12.31 -29.56 32.58
N ALA A 401 -12.68 -28.31 32.85
CA ALA A 401 -12.80 -27.78 34.21
C ALA A 401 -13.84 -28.56 35.04
N ILE A 402 -15.03 -28.83 34.47
CA ILE A 402 -16.07 -29.64 35.12
C ILE A 402 -15.54 -31.04 35.46
N SER A 403 -14.90 -31.72 34.50
CA SER A 403 -14.35 -33.06 34.74
C SER A 403 -13.26 -33.05 35.82
N THR A 404 -12.44 -32.00 35.88
CA THR A 404 -11.36 -31.87 36.88
C THR A 404 -11.95 -31.68 38.28
N ALA A 405 -12.92 -30.78 38.41
CA ALA A 405 -13.62 -30.55 39.68
C ALA A 405 -14.38 -31.81 40.14
N PHE A 406 -15.05 -32.51 39.22
CA PHE A 406 -15.73 -33.78 39.53
C PHE A 406 -14.75 -34.81 40.07
N MET A 407 -13.65 -35.07 39.36
CA MET A 407 -12.69 -36.10 39.77
C MET A 407 -11.98 -35.78 41.09
N ALA A 408 -11.83 -34.50 41.42
CA ALA A 408 -11.28 -34.10 42.72
C ALA A 408 -12.21 -34.45 43.90
N GLU A 409 -13.52 -34.48 43.67
CA GLU A 409 -14.54 -34.73 44.70
C GLU A 409 -15.16 -36.14 44.63
N ALA A 410 -14.93 -36.92 43.56
CA ALA A 410 -15.62 -38.18 43.26
C ALA A 410 -15.37 -39.36 44.22
N ALA A 411 -14.47 -39.22 45.20
CA ALA A 411 -14.09 -40.27 46.16
C ALA A 411 -13.82 -41.64 45.48
N SER A 412 -14.06 -42.77 46.16
CA SER A 412 -13.85 -44.13 45.62
C SER A 412 -15.05 -44.69 44.84
N ARG A 413 -16.05 -43.86 44.51
CA ARG A 413 -17.25 -44.31 43.80
C ARG A 413 -16.92 -44.47 42.31
N PRO A 414 -17.20 -45.62 41.67
CA PRO A 414 -17.00 -45.77 40.23
C PRO A 414 -17.85 -44.78 39.43
N TYR A 415 -17.30 -44.22 38.34
CA TYR A 415 -18.04 -43.29 37.49
C TYR A 415 -17.67 -43.37 36.01
N THR A 416 -18.62 -43.04 35.15
CA THR A 416 -18.43 -42.77 33.71
C THR A 416 -19.42 -41.70 33.28
N VAL A 417 -18.91 -40.53 32.91
CA VAL A 417 -19.70 -39.33 32.62
C VAL A 417 -19.42 -38.87 31.20
N VAL A 418 -20.49 -38.53 30.47
CA VAL A 418 -20.40 -37.84 29.18
C VAL A 418 -20.93 -36.43 29.31
N LEU A 419 -20.14 -35.45 28.92
CA LEU A 419 -20.57 -34.06 28.76
C LEU A 419 -20.59 -33.70 27.29
N SER A 420 -21.65 -33.02 26.83
CA SER A 420 -21.68 -32.46 25.48
C SER A 420 -22.07 -30.98 25.49
N SER A 421 -21.45 -30.20 24.61
CA SER A 421 -21.66 -28.75 24.50
C SER A 421 -21.82 -28.36 23.04
N SER A 422 -22.97 -27.79 22.69
CA SER A 422 -23.27 -27.28 21.34
C SER A 422 -23.50 -25.76 21.37
N PRO A 423 -23.25 -25.03 20.26
CA PRO A 423 -23.68 -23.64 20.14
C PRO A 423 -25.20 -23.51 20.27
N SER A 424 -25.68 -22.38 20.78
CA SER A 424 -27.11 -22.10 20.93
C SER A 424 -27.81 -22.03 19.56
N MET A 425 -27.14 -21.48 18.56
CA MET A 425 -27.58 -21.47 17.16
C MET A 425 -26.79 -22.48 16.34
N GLN A 426 -27.49 -23.49 15.81
CA GLN A 426 -26.87 -24.61 15.12
C GLN A 426 -27.20 -24.64 13.62
N THR A 427 -26.21 -25.02 12.83
CA THR A 427 -26.30 -25.29 11.39
C THR A 427 -25.71 -26.66 11.09
N SER A 428 -25.80 -27.13 9.84
CA SER A 428 -25.15 -28.38 9.42
C SER A 428 -23.61 -28.36 9.56
N ALA A 429 -23.01 -27.17 9.66
CA ALA A 429 -21.57 -26.98 9.89
C ALA A 429 -21.22 -26.78 11.37
N SER A 430 -22.20 -26.67 12.27
CA SER A 430 -21.95 -26.48 13.70
C SER A 430 -21.23 -27.68 14.29
N THR A 431 -20.39 -27.40 15.30
CA THR A 431 -19.60 -28.42 15.97
C THR A 431 -20.03 -28.54 17.42
N THR A 432 -20.44 -29.72 17.83
CA THR A 432 -20.69 -30.07 19.23
C THR A 432 -19.46 -30.74 19.81
N VAL A 433 -18.95 -30.22 20.92
CA VAL A 433 -17.86 -30.85 21.66
C VAL A 433 -18.44 -31.92 22.58
N VAL A 434 -17.83 -33.10 22.59
CA VAL A 434 -18.18 -34.20 23.49
C VAL A 434 -16.96 -34.59 24.30
N MET A 435 -17.12 -34.75 25.61
CA MET A 435 -16.10 -35.21 26.53
C MET A 435 -16.63 -36.41 27.32
N VAL A 436 -15.83 -37.47 27.39
CA VAL A 436 -16.06 -38.63 28.24
C VAL A 436 -14.98 -38.63 29.30
N PHE A 437 -15.35 -38.86 30.56
CA PHE A 437 -14.38 -39.11 31.63
C PHE A 437 -14.91 -40.12 32.63
N GLY A 438 -14.02 -40.87 33.27
CA GLY A 438 -14.41 -42.02 34.09
C GLY A 438 -13.30 -42.50 35.01
N SER A 439 -13.66 -43.33 35.99
CA SER A 439 -12.72 -43.97 36.91
C SER A 439 -12.01 -45.19 36.32
N ASP A 440 -12.51 -45.74 35.21
CA ASP A 440 -11.92 -46.86 34.46
C ASP A 440 -11.54 -46.42 33.03
N ASP A 441 -10.23 -46.39 32.76
CA ASP A 441 -9.65 -46.01 31.48
C ASP A 441 -10.15 -46.87 30.31
N LYS A 442 -10.37 -48.16 30.55
CA LYS A 442 -10.86 -49.08 29.51
C LYS A 442 -12.29 -48.71 29.13
N ARG A 443 -13.13 -48.49 30.15
CA ARG A 443 -14.52 -48.07 29.96
C ARG A 443 -14.62 -46.72 29.25
N VAL A 444 -13.79 -45.74 29.60
CA VAL A 444 -13.73 -44.42 28.92
C VAL A 444 -13.41 -44.59 27.43
N LYS A 445 -12.45 -45.46 27.09
CA LYS A 445 -12.11 -45.75 25.70
C LYS A 445 -13.24 -46.44 24.95
N GLU A 446 -13.87 -47.45 25.55
CA GLU A 446 -15.00 -48.18 24.97
C GLU A 446 -16.18 -47.23 24.65
N VAL A 447 -16.55 -46.37 25.58
CA VAL A 447 -17.58 -45.33 25.38
C VAL A 447 -17.17 -44.37 24.27
N GLY A 448 -15.92 -43.88 24.28
CA GLY A 448 -15.41 -43.00 23.22
C GLY A 448 -15.47 -43.62 21.83
N ASP A 449 -15.05 -44.88 21.69
CA ASP A 449 -15.08 -45.60 20.41
C ASP A 449 -16.51 -45.95 19.96
N ALA A 450 -17.42 -46.24 20.90
CA ALA A 450 -18.85 -46.41 20.61
C ALA A 450 -19.51 -45.10 20.13
N LEU A 451 -19.14 -43.95 20.69
CA LEU A 451 -19.59 -42.63 20.22
C LEU A 451 -19.07 -42.32 18.81
N LYS A 452 -17.83 -42.72 18.47
CA LYS A 452 -17.34 -42.62 17.08
C LYS A 452 -18.19 -43.44 16.13
N ALA A 453 -18.47 -44.69 16.49
CA ALA A 453 -19.18 -45.62 15.63
C ALA A 453 -20.66 -45.26 15.43
N ARG A 454 -21.35 -44.86 16.50
CA ARG A 454 -22.81 -44.62 16.47
C ARG A 454 -23.21 -43.18 16.14
N LEU A 455 -22.40 -42.20 16.54
CA LEU A 455 -22.69 -40.77 16.34
C LEU A 455 -21.74 -40.09 15.35
N GLY A 456 -20.72 -40.78 14.85
CA GLY A 456 -19.75 -40.19 13.92
C GLY A 456 -18.85 -39.12 14.57
N VAL A 457 -18.74 -39.12 15.90
CA VAL A 457 -17.88 -38.19 16.63
C VAL A 457 -16.43 -38.43 16.23
N LYS A 458 -15.68 -37.38 15.90
CA LYS A 458 -14.25 -37.47 15.58
C LYS A 458 -13.44 -37.00 16.78
N GLY A 459 -12.66 -37.89 17.39
CA GLY A 459 -12.01 -37.62 18.66
C GLY A 459 -11.02 -38.69 19.12
N GLY A 460 -10.41 -38.44 20.27
CA GLY A 460 -9.42 -39.31 20.89
C GLY A 460 -9.24 -38.99 22.37
N GLY A 461 -8.57 -39.88 23.08
CA GLY A 461 -8.37 -39.79 24.51
C GLY A 461 -7.25 -40.70 25.00
N LYS A 462 -6.75 -40.44 26.20
CA LYS A 462 -5.82 -41.30 26.93
C LYS A 462 -6.17 -41.23 28.41
N GLY A 463 -6.06 -42.38 29.10
CA GLY A 463 -6.38 -42.48 30.51
C GLY A 463 -7.85 -42.18 30.80
N SER A 464 -8.09 -41.44 31.87
CA SER A 464 -9.42 -41.14 32.40
C SER A 464 -10.26 -40.15 31.57
N ARG A 465 -9.76 -39.70 30.41
CA ARG A 465 -10.47 -38.73 29.54
C ARG A 465 -10.40 -39.09 28.06
N TRP A 466 -11.51 -38.83 27.38
CA TRP A 466 -11.64 -38.84 25.93
C TRP A 466 -12.43 -37.62 25.47
N SER A 467 -12.07 -37.04 24.33
CA SER A 467 -12.83 -35.91 23.77
C SER A 467 -12.94 -35.99 22.27
N GLY A 468 -14.01 -35.43 21.72
CA GLY A 468 -14.27 -35.44 20.30
C GLY A 468 -15.25 -34.36 19.87
N LYS A 469 -15.42 -34.26 18.56
CA LYS A 469 -16.26 -33.28 17.89
C LYS A 469 -17.28 -33.98 17.01
N PHE A 470 -18.54 -33.67 17.20
CA PHE A 470 -19.64 -34.01 16.31
C PHE A 470 -19.92 -32.82 15.39
N THR A 471 -20.04 -33.05 14.08
CA THR A 471 -20.38 -32.00 13.12
C THR A 471 -21.83 -32.19 12.67
N GLY A 472 -22.65 -31.16 12.84
CA GLY A 472 -24.07 -31.17 12.53
C GLY A 472 -24.90 -30.51 13.63
N VAL A 473 -26.22 -30.63 13.50
CA VAL A 473 -27.17 -30.16 14.51
C VAL A 473 -27.34 -31.24 15.57
N TRP A 474 -26.96 -30.95 16.81
CA TRP A 474 -27.20 -31.78 17.98
C TRP A 474 -28.62 -31.54 18.51
N LYS A 475 -29.46 -32.57 18.44
CA LYS A 475 -30.77 -32.60 19.08
C LYS A 475 -30.68 -33.54 20.26
N ASP A 476 -30.80 -32.99 21.47
CA ASP A 476 -30.59 -33.79 22.68
C ASP A 476 -31.52 -35.00 22.78
N ALA A 477 -32.78 -34.87 22.33
CA ALA A 477 -33.73 -35.97 22.24
C ALA A 477 -33.31 -37.13 21.31
N LYS A 478 -32.40 -36.90 20.37
CA LYS A 478 -31.92 -37.90 19.42
C LYS A 478 -30.48 -38.29 19.69
N GLU A 479 -29.55 -37.35 19.54
CA GLU A 479 -28.13 -37.62 19.74
C GLU A 479 -27.82 -37.90 21.23
N GLY A 480 -28.49 -37.23 22.18
CA GLY A 480 -28.36 -37.52 23.62
C GLY A 480 -28.95 -38.88 24.03
N SER A 481 -30.00 -39.34 23.36
CA SER A 481 -30.53 -40.72 23.53
C SER A 481 -29.47 -41.76 23.16
N VAL A 482 -28.76 -41.56 22.04
CA VAL A 482 -27.68 -42.47 21.64
C VAL A 482 -26.52 -42.46 22.64
N VAL A 483 -26.18 -41.30 23.22
CA VAL A 483 -25.17 -41.23 24.30
C VAL A 483 -25.62 -42.06 25.50
N SER A 484 -26.89 -41.95 25.89
CA SER A 484 -27.48 -42.70 27.02
C SER A 484 -27.47 -44.22 26.76
N GLU A 485 -27.79 -44.65 25.54
CA GLU A 485 -27.67 -46.06 25.14
C GLU A 485 -26.22 -46.56 25.21
N VAL A 486 -25.25 -45.76 24.75
CA VAL A 486 -23.82 -46.12 24.82
C VAL A 486 -23.35 -46.24 26.27
N LEU A 487 -23.83 -45.40 27.17
CA LEU A 487 -23.50 -45.45 28.59
C LEU A 487 -24.06 -46.69 29.30
N ALA A 488 -25.13 -47.29 28.78
CA ALA A 488 -25.79 -48.47 29.36
C ALA A 488 -25.23 -49.83 28.90
N LEU A 489 -24.40 -49.85 27.84
CA LEU A 489 -23.70 -51.05 27.35
C LEU A 489 -22.69 -51.56 28.35
#